data_AF-A0A3M6QKS2-F1
#
_entry.id   AF-A0A3M6QKS2-F1
#
_cell.length_a   1.000
_cell.length_b   1.000
_cell.length_c   1.000
_cell.angle_alpha   90.00
_cell.angle_beta   90.00
_cell.angle_gamma   90.00
#
_symmetry.space_group_name_H-M   'P 1'
#
loop_
_entity.id
_entity.type
_entity.pdbx_description
1 polymer ?
#
loop_
_entity_poly.entity_id
_entity_poly.type
_entity_poly.pdbx_seq_one_letter_code
_entity_poly.pdbx_strand_id
1 'polypeptide(L)'
;MQRAPQANKPQPAAQRQQDAGRGAGPQHNYRRGDRLPPDQRTRHAVVDNWRAYHLSAPPRGHQWVQVGSDFVLIAVASGIITQLVLSNR
;
A
#
# COMPACT_ATOMS: atom_id res chain seq x y z
N MET A 1 15.61 3.49 25.60
CA MET A 1 15.71 3.48 24.13
C MET A 1 15.12 2.16 23.62
N GLN A 2 13.84 2.08 23.26
CA GLN A 2 13.24 0.83 22.77
C GLN A 2 12.18 1.14 21.70
N ARG A 3 12.53 0.94 20.41
CA ARG A 3 11.58 0.88 19.30
C ARG A 3 11.64 -0.55 18.77
N ALA A 4 10.52 -1.26 18.84
CA ALA A 4 10.40 -2.68 18.57
C ALA A 4 10.84 -3.07 17.14
N PRO A 5 11.39 -4.29 16.94
CA PRO A 5 11.85 -4.76 15.63
C PRO A 5 10.66 -5.07 14.71
N GLN A 6 10.71 -4.49 13.52
CA GLN A 6 9.75 -4.67 12.44
C GLN A 6 9.86 -6.10 11.90
N ALA A 7 8.92 -6.97 12.29
CA ALA A 7 8.87 -8.37 11.88
C ALA A 7 8.54 -8.51 10.38
N ASN A 8 9.56 -8.46 9.54
CA ASN A 8 9.43 -8.64 8.09
C ASN A 8 9.73 -10.10 7.74
N LYS A 9 8.66 -10.89 7.56
CA LYS A 9 8.73 -12.31 7.19
C LYS A 9 9.49 -12.51 5.87
N PRO A 10 10.35 -13.54 5.75
CA PRO A 10 11.00 -13.88 4.48
C PRO A 10 9.95 -14.36 3.47
N GLN A 11 9.93 -13.78 2.28
CA GLN A 11 9.12 -14.23 1.14
C GLN A 11 10.02 -15.04 0.19
N PRO A 12 9.89 -16.37 0.11
CA PRO A 12 10.52 -17.15 -0.92
C PRO A 12 9.54 -17.50 -2.05
N ALA A 13 10.11 -17.57 -3.24
CA ALA A 13 9.65 -18.24 -4.46
C ALA A 13 8.85 -17.41 -5.49
N ALA A 14 9.31 -17.57 -6.73
CA ALA A 14 8.66 -17.27 -8.00
C ALA A 14 8.72 -15.81 -8.47
N GLN A 15 9.93 -15.43 -8.87
CA GLN A 15 10.22 -14.94 -10.22
C GLN A 15 9.19 -15.43 -11.26
N ARG A 16 8.06 -14.72 -11.40
CA ARG A 16 7.20 -14.78 -12.59
C ARG A 16 6.76 -13.37 -12.93
N GLN A 17 7.26 -12.93 -14.10
CA GLN A 17 6.70 -11.88 -14.94
C GLN A 17 6.90 -10.45 -14.40
N GLN A 18 8.09 -9.86 -14.51
CA GLN A 18 8.56 -9.11 -15.70
C GLN A 18 7.64 -7.99 -16.23
N ASP A 19 6.55 -7.67 -15.53
CA ASP A 19 5.66 -6.51 -15.83
C ASP A 19 5.42 -5.61 -14.59
N ALA A 20 5.85 -6.04 -13.40
CA ALA A 20 5.58 -5.35 -12.16
C ALA A 20 6.50 -4.13 -11.98
N GLY A 21 5.98 -2.94 -12.29
CA GLY A 21 6.60 -1.68 -11.91
C GLY A 21 6.99 -1.61 -10.42
N ARG A 22 7.74 -0.56 -10.05
CA ARG A 22 8.21 -0.31 -8.68
C ARG A 22 7.06 -0.50 -7.67
N GLY A 23 7.29 -1.22 -6.57
CA GLY A 23 6.30 -1.33 -5.50
C GLY A 23 6.10 0.02 -4.79
N ALA A 24 4.98 0.17 -4.09
CA ALA A 24 4.71 1.37 -3.28
C ALA A 24 5.45 1.35 -1.95
N GLY A 25 5.61 2.55 -1.37
CA GLY A 25 6.16 2.76 -0.05
C GLY A 25 7.68 2.92 -0.04
N PRO A 26 8.27 3.35 1.09
CA PRO A 26 9.68 3.71 1.17
C PRO A 26 10.64 2.56 0.81
N GLN A 27 10.20 1.31 0.97
CA GLN A 27 10.98 0.11 0.64
C GLN A 27 10.53 -0.55 -0.67
N HIS A 28 9.55 0.02 -1.39
CA HIS A 28 8.94 -0.54 -2.62
C HIS A 28 8.53 -2.01 -2.51
N ASN A 29 8.13 -2.42 -1.31
CA ASN A 29 7.81 -3.81 -0.98
C ASN A 29 6.31 -4.13 -1.11
N TYR A 30 5.47 -3.13 -1.35
CA TYR A 30 4.03 -3.32 -1.53
C TYR A 30 3.67 -3.39 -3.01
N ARG A 31 3.00 -4.47 -3.41
CA ARG A 31 2.52 -4.70 -4.78
C ARG A 31 1.03 -5.02 -4.79
N ARG A 32 0.44 -5.05 -5.98
CA ARG A 32 -0.95 -5.47 -6.16
C ARG A 32 -1.09 -6.94 -5.74
N GLY A 33 -2.12 -7.25 -4.96
CA GLY A 33 -2.33 -8.56 -4.37
C GLY A 33 -1.69 -8.74 -2.99
N ASP A 34 -0.73 -7.88 -2.61
CA ASP A 34 -0.17 -7.92 -1.27
C ASP A 34 -1.16 -7.40 -0.22
N ARG A 35 -0.92 -7.77 1.03
CA ARG A 35 -1.69 -7.30 2.16
C ARG A 35 -0.94 -6.19 2.89
N LEU A 36 -1.59 -5.03 3.02
CA LEU A 36 -1.04 -3.93 3.81
C LEU A 36 -1.13 -4.29 5.31
N PRO A 37 -0.11 -4.14 6.16
CA PRO A 37 -0.21 -4.44 7.59
C PRO A 37 -1.24 -3.53 8.28
N PRO A 38 -1.95 -3.98 9.33
CA PRO A 38 -2.93 -3.15 10.04
C PRO A 38 -2.33 -1.88 10.64
N ASP A 39 -1.06 -1.91 11.04
CA ASP A 39 -0.30 -0.74 11.54
C ASP A 39 -0.20 0.39 10.50
N GLN A 40 -0.09 0.02 9.22
CA GLN A 40 -0.06 0.97 8.09
C GLN A 40 -1.46 1.45 7.69
N ARG A 41 -2.54 0.82 8.20
CA ARG A 41 -3.95 1.17 7.93
C ARG A 41 -4.54 2.05 9.03
N THR A 42 -3.69 2.71 9.82
CA THR A 42 -4.15 3.61 10.87
C THR A 42 -4.96 4.75 10.27
N ARG A 43 -5.89 5.31 11.05
CA ARG A 43 -6.78 6.40 10.59
C ARG A 43 -6.03 7.59 9.99
N HIS A 44 -4.79 7.83 10.44
CA HIS A 44 -3.94 8.89 9.92
C HIS A 44 -3.37 8.63 8.53
N ALA A 45 -3.27 7.36 8.12
CA ALA A 45 -2.81 6.96 6.80
C ALA A 45 -3.96 6.81 5.81
N VAL A 46 -5.21 6.70 6.29
CA VAL A 46 -6.40 6.63 5.45
C VAL A 46 -6.62 8.00 4.79
N VAL A 47 -6.67 8.00 3.47
CA VAL A 47 -6.88 9.19 2.66
C VAL A 47 -8.37 9.27 2.30
N ASP A 48 -9.12 9.97 3.13
CA ASP A 48 -10.53 10.26 2.85
C ASP A 48 -10.69 11.31 1.74
N ASN A 49 -9.79 12.30 1.69
CA ASN A 49 -9.80 13.36 0.68
C ASN A 49 -8.98 13.00 -0.56
N TRP A 50 -9.34 11.90 -1.23
CA TRP A 50 -8.68 11.41 -2.45
C TRP A 50 -8.65 12.45 -3.59
N ARG A 51 -9.64 13.36 -3.62
CA ARG A 51 -9.76 14.43 -4.64
C ARG A 51 -8.60 15.40 -4.58
N ALA A 52 -8.11 15.73 -3.38
CA ALA A 52 -6.98 16.64 -3.21
C ALA A 52 -5.66 16.06 -3.74
N TYR A 53 -5.59 14.74 -3.90
CA TYR A 53 -4.41 14.03 -4.41
C TYR A 53 -4.56 13.59 -5.87
N HIS A 54 -5.59 14.07 -6.58
CA HIS A 54 -5.91 13.67 -7.96
C HIS A 54 -6.06 12.15 -8.14
N LEU A 55 -6.46 11.44 -7.08
CA LEU A 55 -6.71 10.02 -7.14
C LEU A 55 -8.12 9.77 -7.69
N SER A 56 -8.38 8.57 -8.18
CA SER A 56 -9.74 8.15 -8.51
C SER A 56 -10.56 7.88 -7.26
N ALA A 57 -11.88 8.08 -7.34
CA ALA A 57 -12.79 7.75 -6.24
C ALA A 57 -12.63 6.27 -5.84
N PRO A 58 -12.42 5.95 -4.55
CA PRO A 58 -12.34 4.58 -4.11
C PRO A 58 -13.71 3.91 -4.29
N PRO A 59 -13.77 2.69 -4.86
CA PRO A 59 -14.99 1.89 -4.86
C PRO A 59 -15.48 1.64 -3.45
N ARG A 60 -16.77 1.30 -3.29
CA ARG A 60 -17.32 0.94 -1.97
C ARG A 60 -16.51 -0.20 -1.35
N GLY A 61 -16.31 -0.12 -0.04
CA GLY A 61 -15.51 -1.10 0.70
C GLY A 61 -14.01 -1.02 0.40
N HIS A 62 -13.53 0.02 -0.27
CA HIS A 62 -12.12 0.30 -0.47
C HIS A 62 -11.75 1.67 0.09
N GLN A 63 -10.46 1.85 0.39
CA GLN A 63 -9.92 3.11 0.85
C GLN A 63 -8.50 3.31 0.33
N TRP A 64 -8.17 4.56 0.04
CA TRP A 64 -6.79 4.96 -0.24
C TRP A 64 -6.01 5.03 1.07
N VAL A 65 -4.80 4.50 1.06
CA VAL A 65 -3.85 4.60 2.15
C VAL A 65 -2.56 5.20 1.63
N GLN A 66 -2.07 6.24 2.30
CA GLN A 66 -0.78 6.82 2.00
C GLN A 66 0.33 5.98 2.65
N VAL A 67 1.30 5.57 1.84
CA VAL A 67 2.48 4.83 2.31
C VAL A 67 3.71 5.60 1.88
N GLY A 68 4.27 6.40 2.79
CA GLY A 68 5.36 7.32 2.48
C GLY A 68 4.90 8.40 1.49
N SER A 69 5.39 8.33 0.24
CA SER A 69 5.04 9.26 -0.84
C SER A 69 4.07 8.67 -1.86
N ASP A 70 3.73 7.39 -1.73
CA ASP A 70 2.86 6.68 -2.65
C ASP A 70 1.48 6.46 -2.05
N PHE A 71 0.51 6.11 -2.89
CA PHE A 71 -0.85 5.79 -2.47
C PHE A 71 -1.22 4.37 -2.91
N VAL A 72 -1.83 3.61 -2.01
CA VAL A 72 -2.32 2.26 -2.29
C VAL A 72 -3.82 2.18 -2.00
N LEU A 73 -4.56 1.56 -2.92
CA LEU A 73 -5.98 1.29 -2.72
C LEU A 73 -6.10 -0.09 -2.10
N ILE A 74 -6.79 -0.18 -0.96
CA ILE A 74 -6.99 -1.45 -0.27
C ILE A 74 -8.48 -1.76 -0.09
N ALA A 75 -8.84 -3.03 -0.13
CA ALA A 75 -10.16 -3.50 0.28
C ALA A 75 -10.26 -3.45 1.81
N VAL A 76 -11.17 -2.69 2.42
CA VAL A 76 -11.22 -2.46 3.88
C VAL A 76 -11.32 -3.78 4.67
N ALA A 77 -12.09 -4.75 4.17
CA ALA A 77 -12.32 -6.02 4.85
C ALA A 77 -11.04 -6.89 5.00
N SER A 78 -10.21 -6.97 3.95
CA SER A 78 -9.00 -7.82 3.93
C SER A 78 -7.70 -7.01 4.04
N GLY A 79 -7.74 -5.78 3.56
CA GLY A 79 -6.69 -4.86 3.14
C GLY A 79 -5.65 -5.45 2.21
N ILE A 80 -6.15 -6.22 1.26
CA ILE A 80 -5.43 -6.52 0.03
C ILE A 80 -5.36 -5.26 -0.82
N ILE A 81 -4.18 -5.01 -1.39
CA ILE A 81 -3.89 -3.92 -2.31
C ILE A 81 -4.45 -4.27 -3.68
N THR A 82 -5.38 -3.45 -4.16
CA THR A 82 -6.02 -3.62 -5.47
C THR A 82 -5.42 -2.67 -6.51
N GLN A 83 -4.91 -1.51 -6.10
CA GLN A 83 -4.29 -0.53 -6.98
C GLN A 83 -3.14 0.20 -6.29
N LEU A 84 -2.18 0.66 -7.09
CA LEU A 84 -1.03 1.45 -6.65
C LEU A 84 -0.98 2.72 -7.50
N VAL A 85 -0.71 3.84 -6.86
CA VAL A 85 -0.35 5.11 -7.50
C VAL A 85 1.00 5.50 -6.95
N LEU A 86 2.00 5.45 -7.83
CA LEU A 86 3.38 5.68 -7.48
C LEU A 86 3.73 7.13 -7.78
N SER A 87 4.39 7.79 -6.82
CA SER A 87 4.93 9.12 -7.04
C SER A 87 6.24 9.01 -7.80
N ASN A 88 6.23 9.47 -9.05
CA ASN A 88 7.42 9.53 -9.90
C ASN A 88 8.26 10.75 -9.49
N ARG A 89 9.22 10.56 -8.57
CA ARG A 89 10.27 11.56 -8.30
C ARG A 89 11.31 11.57 -9.40
#